data_AF-A0A968D5Q5-F1
#
_entry.id   AF-A0A968D5Q5-F1
#
_cell.length_a   1.000
_cell.length_b   1.000
_cell.length_c   1.000
_cell.angle_alpha   90.00
_cell.angle_beta   90.00
_cell.angle_gamma   90.00
#
_symmetry.space_group_name_H-M   'P 1'
#
loop_
_entity.id
_entity.type
_entity.pdbx_description
1 polymer ?
#
loop_
_entity_poly.entity_id
_entity_poly.type
_entity_poly.pdbx_seq_one_letter_code
_entity_poly.pdbx_strand_id
1 'polypeptide(L)'
;SSGTVIHTRRRDVRARGPNQIAYARAMREQDLTFGVGPAGTGKTYLAVAAAVEALDTDSVRRIVLVRPAVEAGEKLGFLPGD
;
A
#
# COMPACT_ATOMS: atom_id res chain seq x y z
N SER A 1 10.42 18.01 -0.75
CA SER A 1 10.78 17.15 -1.89
C SER A 1 10.93 15.65 -1.54
N SER A 2 10.31 15.15 -0.46
CA SER A 2 10.50 13.76 0.03
C SER A 2 9.34 12.79 -0.31
N GLY A 3 8.17 13.28 -0.74
CA GLY A 3 7.00 12.44 -1.05
C GLY A 3 7.01 11.69 -2.38
N THR A 4 8.04 11.88 -3.21
CA THR A 4 8.01 11.42 -4.61
C THR A 4 8.70 10.07 -4.81
N VAL A 5 9.67 9.72 -3.98
CA VAL A 5 10.45 8.48 -4.08
C VAL A 5 10.34 7.73 -2.74
N ILE A 6 10.16 6.42 -2.84
CA ILE A 6 10.15 5.46 -1.76
C ILE A 6 11.33 4.54 -1.99
N HIS A 7 12.24 4.48 -1.02
CA HIS A 7 13.47 3.72 -1.11
C HIS A 7 13.26 2.33 -0.52
N THR A 8 13.55 1.31 -1.31
CA THR A 8 13.60 -0.08 -0.83
C THR A 8 14.94 -0.67 -1.21
N ARG A 9 15.43 -1.68 -0.47
CA ARG A 9 16.75 -2.30 -0.75
C ARG A 9 16.95 -2.75 -2.20
N ARG A 10 15.88 -3.15 -2.89
CA ARG A 10 15.97 -3.69 -4.27
C ARG A 10 15.78 -2.64 -5.34
N ARG A 11 14.89 -1.67 -5.13
CA ARG A 11 14.60 -0.63 -6.12
C ARG A 11 13.92 0.57 -5.51
N ASP A 12 14.19 1.73 -6.11
CA ASP A 12 13.40 2.93 -5.85
C ASP A 12 12.03 2.83 -6.50
N VAL A 13 11.01 3.22 -5.75
CA VAL A 13 9.62 3.28 -6.20
C VAL A 13 9.18 4.73 -6.26
N ARG A 14 8.84 5.22 -7.45
CA ARG A 14 8.52 6.63 -7.68
C ARG A 14 7.03 6.86 -7.91
N ALA A 15 6.44 7.74 -7.12
CA ALA A 15 5.14 8.32 -7.40
C ALA A 15 5.24 9.25 -8.62
N ARG A 16 4.37 9.05 -9.61
CA ARG A 16 4.45 9.72 -10.92
C ARG A 16 3.48 10.90 -11.06
N GLY A 17 2.35 10.87 -10.37
CA GLY A 17 1.30 11.89 -10.48
C GLY A 17 0.93 12.53 -9.15
N PRO A 18 0.19 13.66 -9.16
CA PRO A 18 -0.15 14.42 -7.95
C PRO A 18 -0.84 13.57 -6.88
N ASN A 19 -1.80 12.72 -7.27
CA ASN A 19 -2.53 11.86 -6.33
C ASN A 19 -1.62 10.78 -5.70
N GLN A 20 -0.66 10.24 -6.46
CA GLN A 20 0.28 9.26 -5.93
C GLN A 20 1.26 9.92 -4.95
N ILE A 21 1.70 11.16 -5.25
CA ILE A 21 2.58 11.94 -4.37
C ILE A 21 1.84 12.27 -3.07
N ALA A 22 0.60 12.74 -3.16
CA ALA A 22 -0.24 13.01 -2.00
C ALA A 22 -0.46 11.75 -1.16
N TYR A 23 -0.73 10.61 -1.81
CA TYR A 23 -0.90 9.32 -1.12
C TYR A 23 0.38 8.86 -0.42
N ALA A 24 1.54 8.91 -1.09
CA ALA A 24 2.83 8.57 -0.50
C ALA A 24 3.21 9.47 0.67
N ARG A 25 2.87 10.76 0.59
CA ARG A 25 3.06 11.73 1.67
C ARG A 25 2.15 11.42 2.87
N ALA A 26 0.85 11.19 2.61
CA ALA A 26 -0.12 10.89 3.65
C ALA A 26 0.28 9.66 4.48
N MET A 27 0.79 8.59 3.84
CA MET A 27 1.24 7.39 4.54
C MET A 27 2.42 7.62 5.51
N ARG A 28 3.19 8.71 5.36
CA ARG A 28 4.30 9.06 6.28
C ARG A 28 3.88 10.03 7.37
N GLU A 29 2.86 10.85 7.10
CA GLU A 29 2.45 11.95 7.98
C GLU A 29 1.23 11.61 8.83
N GLN A 30 0.49 10.54 8.51
CA GLN A 30 -0.79 10.19 9.13
C GLN A 30 -0.78 8.74 9.64
N ASP A 31 -1.39 8.49 10.80
CA ASP A 31 -1.49 7.14 11.39
C ASP A 31 -2.37 6.18 10.55
N LEU A 32 -3.35 6.73 9.82
CA LEU A 32 -4.27 5.98 8.96
C LEU A 32 -4.47 6.70 7.62
N THR A 33 -4.29 5.97 6.51
CA THR A 33 -4.48 6.51 5.16
C THR A 33 -5.36 5.58 4.33
N PHE A 34 -6.40 6.12 3.70
CA PHE A 34 -7.26 5.39 2.77
C PHE A 34 -6.83 5.63 1.32
N GLY A 35 -6.50 4.56 0.60
CA GLY A 35 -6.23 4.62 -0.84
C GLY A 35 -7.46 4.22 -1.65
N VAL A 36 -8.20 5.20 -2.17
CA VAL A 36 -9.39 4.96 -3.01
C VAL A 36 -9.12 5.36 -4.46
N GLY A 37 -9.51 4.52 -5.41
CA GLY A 37 -9.41 4.84 -6.84
C GLY A 37 -9.38 3.60 -7.73
N PRO A 38 -9.45 3.79 -9.07
CA PRO A 38 -9.52 2.69 -10.04
C PRO A 38 -8.35 1.71 -9.95
N ALA A 39 -8.53 0.51 -10.49
CA ALA A 39 -7.43 -0.44 -10.67
C ALA A 39 -6.30 0.19 -11.51
N GLY A 40 -5.05 -0.24 -11.28
CA GLY A 40 -3.88 0.27 -12.01
C GLY A 40 -3.35 1.64 -11.56
N THR A 41 -4.03 2.34 -10.65
CA THR A 41 -3.58 3.67 -10.15
C THR A 41 -2.43 3.63 -9.14
N GLY A 42 -1.95 2.44 -8.76
CA GLY A 42 -0.74 2.26 -7.95
C GLY A 42 -0.96 2.27 -6.43
N LYS A 43 -2.21 2.30 -5.93
CA LYS A 43 -2.55 2.34 -4.49
C LYS A 43 -1.86 1.24 -3.69
N THR A 44 -2.11 -0.02 -4.03
CA THR A 44 -1.50 -1.18 -3.37
C THR A 44 0.01 -1.19 -3.52
N TYR A 45 0.50 -0.89 -4.72
CA TYR A 45 1.93 -0.94 -5.01
C TYR A 45 2.73 0.10 -4.21
N LEU A 46 2.25 1.33 -4.12
CA LEU A 46 2.88 2.39 -3.34
C LEU A 46 2.77 2.13 -1.83
N ALA A 47 1.64 1.61 -1.35
CA ALA A 47 1.47 1.26 0.06
C ALA A 47 2.43 0.16 0.50
N VAL A 48 2.56 -0.89 -0.31
CA VAL A 48 3.52 -1.97 -0.05
C VAL A 48 4.95 -1.43 -0.10
N ALA A 49 5.31 -0.58 -1.07
CA ALA A 49 6.64 0.02 -1.12
C ALA A 49 6.95 0.84 0.13
N ALA A 50 6.00 1.66 0.61
CA ALA A 50 6.17 2.47 1.83
C ALA A 50 6.32 1.58 3.07
N ALA A 51 5.56 0.50 3.17
CA ALA A 51 5.69 -0.46 4.26
C ALA A 51 7.05 -1.17 4.25
N VAL A 52 7.56 -1.53 3.06
CA VAL A 52 8.89 -2.14 2.90
C VAL A 52 10.00 -1.14 3.26
N GLU A 53 9.90 0.13 2.84
CA GLU A 53 10.82 1.20 3.25
C GLU A 53 10.87 1.28 4.79
N ALA A 54 9.72 1.35 5.44
CA ALA A 54 9.64 1.43 6.89
C ALA A 54 10.22 0.19 7.61
N LEU A 55 10.08 -1.00 7.01
CA LEU A 55 10.69 -2.22 7.54
C LEU A 55 12.22 -2.22 7.33
N ASP A 56 12.68 -1.79 6.16
CA ASP A 56 14.10 -1.75 5.80
C ASP A 56 14.89 -0.72 6.64
N THR A 57 14.23 0.35 7.10
CA THR A 57 14.78 1.39 7.98
C THR A 57 14.52 1.13 9.48
N ASP A 58 14.05 -0.06 9.84
CA ASP A 58 13.71 -0.45 11.22
C ASP A 58 12.66 0.45 11.91
N SER A 59 11.90 1.24 11.16
CA SER A 59 10.80 2.06 11.66
C SER A 59 9.63 1.21 12.13
N VAL A 60 9.49 0.00 11.58
CA VAL A 60 8.52 -1.02 12.02
C VAL A 60 9.18 -2.38 12.15
N ARG A 61 8.66 -3.24 13.03
CA ARG A 61 9.19 -4.59 13.26
C ARG A 61 8.56 -5.68 12.40
N ARG A 62 7.35 -5.45 11.88
CA ARG A 62 6.63 -6.40 11.02
C ARG A 62 5.64 -5.69 10.10
N ILE A 63 5.34 -6.32 8.98
CA ILE A 63 4.26 -5.94 8.07
C ILE A 63 3.14 -6.98 8.19
N VAL A 64 1.89 -6.53 8.20
CA VAL A 64 0.70 -7.39 8.14
C VAL A 64 -0.07 -7.04 6.87
N LEU A 65 -0.24 -8.02 5.97
CA LEU A 65 -1.02 -7.87 4.75
C LEU A 65 -2.32 -8.64 4.90
N VAL A 66 -3.43 -7.95 4.74
CA VAL A 66 -4.77 -8.56 4.81
C VAL A 66 -5.48 -8.30 3.49
N ARG A 67 -6.17 -9.33 3.00
CA ARG A 67 -7.13 -9.21 1.91
C ARG A 67 -8.46 -9.85 2.35
N PRO A 68 -9.61 -9.34 1.89
CA PRO A 68 -10.88 -10.02 2.08
C PRO A 68 -10.84 -11.41 1.44
N ALA A 69 -11.61 -12.35 2.00
CA ALA A 69 -11.66 -13.74 1.51
C ALA A 69 -12.27 -13.88 0.12
N VAL A 70 -12.96 -12.85 -0.37
CA VAL A 70 -13.68 -12.86 -1.66
C VAL A 70 -13.39 -11.57 -2.42
N GLU A 71 -13.16 -11.72 -3.72
CA GLU A 71 -12.90 -10.60 -4.62
C GLU A 71 -14.21 -10.00 -5.14
N ALA A 72 -14.15 -8.72 -5.54
CA ALA A 72 -15.33 -8.03 -6.06
C ALA A 72 -15.85 -8.73 -7.32
N GLY A 73 -17.08 -9.26 -7.25
CA GLY A 73 -17.72 -9.97 -8.36
C GLY A 73 -17.66 -11.50 -8.27
N GLU A 74 -16.93 -12.06 -7.31
CA GLU A 74 -16.98 -13.49 -7.02
C GLU A 74 -18.15 -13.81 -6.08
N LYS A 75 -18.90 -14.88 -6.37
CA LYS A 75 -19.81 -15.45 -5.38
C LYS A 75 -18.98 -16.08 -4.29
N LEU A 76 -19.28 -15.75 -3.03
CA LEU A 76 -18.80 -16.53 -1.90
C LEU A 76 -19.22 -17.99 -2.15
N GLY A 77 -18.26 -18.88 -2.36
CA GLY A 77 -18.52 -20.33 -2.28
C GLY A 77 -18.95 -20.71 -0.85
N PHE A 78 -19.19 -21.99 -0.61
CA PHE A 78 -19.48 -22.48 0.74
C PHE A 78 -18.34 -22.12 1.71
N LEU A 79 -18.70 -21.45 2.80
CA LEU A 79 -17.82 -21.34 3.97
C LEU A 79 -17.82 -22.71 4.67
N PRO A 80 -16.66 -23.26 5.07
CA PRO A 80 -16.64 -24.43 5.95
C PRO A 80 -17.28 -24.02 7.29
N GLY A 81 -18.46 -24.56 7.60
CA GLY A 81 -19.21 -24.21 8.80
C GLY A 81 -20.74 -24.26 8.71
N ASP A 82 -21.31 -24.48 7.52
CA ASP A 82 -22.69 -24.98 7.33
C ASP A 82 -22.73 -26.51 7.20
#